data_AF-A0A416Z0N0-F1
#
_entry.id   AF-A0A416Z0N0-F1
#
_cell.length_a   1.000
_cell.length_b   1.000
_cell.length_c   1.000
_cell.angle_alpha   90.00
_cell.angle_beta   90.00
_cell.angle_gamma   90.00
#
_symmetry.space_group_name_H-M   'P 1'
#
loop_
_entity.id
_entity.type
_entity.pdbx_description
1 polymer ?
#
loop_
_entity_poly.entity_id
_entity_poly.type
_entity_poly.pdbx_seq_one_letter_code
_entity_poly.pdbx_strand_id
1 'polypeptide(L)'
;MSEIMVRERFLRSGKKVYEYSFEMASVDGKRKRKSKSEFASKRDARIAGRKALSEYENVGQVMVDRDISYADFGDLWMENDCKLTCKESTLYGYEKKNF
;
A
#
# COMPACT_ATOMS: atom_id res chain seq x y z
N MET A 1 -4.74 -0.15 -14.66
CA MET A 1 -3.44 -0.41 -14.00
C MET A 1 -2.47 0.64 -14.46
N SER A 2 -1.90 1.43 -13.55
CA SER A 2 -0.84 2.38 -13.93
C SER A 2 0.44 1.60 -14.28
N GLU A 3 1.11 1.99 -15.36
CA GLU A 3 2.30 1.27 -15.82
C GLU A 3 3.55 1.73 -15.06
N ILE A 4 4.32 0.78 -14.54
CA ILE A 4 5.60 1.06 -13.86
C ILE A 4 6.71 1.13 -14.90
N MET A 5 7.22 2.34 -15.10
CA MET A 5 8.34 2.61 -15.97
C MET A 5 9.65 2.41 -15.22
N VAL A 6 10.60 1.67 -15.81
CA VAL A 6 11.94 1.49 -15.26
C VAL A 6 12.96 2.08 -16.23
N ARG A 7 13.77 3.02 -15.76
CA ARG A 7 14.80 3.68 -16.55
C ARG A 7 16.18 3.51 -15.93
N GLU A 8 17.19 3.53 -16.78
CA GLU A 8 18.60 3.58 -16.35
C GLU A 8 18.98 5.04 -16.11
N ARG A 9 19.72 5.30 -15.03
CA ARG A 9 20.25 6.62 -14.69
C ARG A 9 21.71 6.47 -14.25
N PHE A 10 22.52 7.45 -14.63
CA PHE A 10 23.89 7.57 -14.15
C PHE A 10 23.93 8.64 -13.07
N LEU A 11 24.48 8.31 -11.90
CA LEU A 11 24.73 9.28 -10.84
C LEU A 11 25.87 10.21 -11.26
N ARG A 12 26.00 11.35 -10.57
CA ARG A 12 27.15 12.27 -10.77
C ARG A 12 28.51 11.59 -10.56
N SER A 13 28.54 10.50 -9.79
CA SER A 13 29.71 9.64 -9.58
C SER A 13 30.00 8.66 -10.73
N GLY A 14 29.21 8.65 -11.81
CA GLY A 14 29.35 7.70 -12.92
C GLY A 14 28.74 6.33 -12.66
N LYS A 15 28.27 6.05 -11.43
CA LYS A 15 27.63 4.78 -11.09
C LYS A 15 26.29 4.63 -11.80
N LYS A 16 26.10 3.49 -12.47
CA LYS A 16 24.83 3.07 -13.07
C LYS A 16 23.84 2.66 -11.96
N VAL A 17 22.67 3.27 -11.98
CA VAL A 17 21.54 2.94 -11.09
C VAL A 17 20.26 2.84 -11.90
N TYR A 18 19.27 2.16 -11.33
CA TYR A 18 17.94 2.02 -11.90
C TYR A 18 16.93 2.84 -11.10
N GLU A 19 15.98 3.41 -11.82
CA GLU A 19 14.90 4.22 -11.26
C GLU A 19 13.56 3.65 -11.72
N TYR A 20 12.62 3.51 -10.79
CA TYR A 20 11.21 3.31 -11.17
C TYR A 20 10.48 4.65 -11.16
N SER A 21 9.44 4.75 -11.99
CA SER A 21 8.48 5.84 -11.94
C SER A 21 7.09 5.39 -12.37
N PHE A 22 6.05 5.90 -11.72
CA PHE A 22 4.66 5.69 -12.10
C PHE A 22 3.84 6.98 -11.91
N GLU A 23 2.76 7.10 -12.68
CA GLU A 23 1.83 8.23 -12.60
C GLU A 23 0.90 8.07 -11.39
N MET A 24 0.72 9.16 -10.65
CA MET A 24 -0.27 9.26 -9.58
C MET A 24 -1.49 10.04 -10.08
N ALA A 25 -2.61 9.91 -9.38
CA ALA A 25 -3.79 10.73 -9.63
C ALA A 25 -3.45 12.23 -9.58
N SER A 26 -4.19 12.99 -10.39
CA SER A 26 -4.06 14.44 -10.44
C SER A 26 -4.53 15.05 -9.12
N VAL A 27 -3.72 15.97 -8.56
CA VAL A 27 -4.12 16.78 -7.40
C VAL A 27 -4.09 18.24 -7.88
N ASP A 28 -5.20 18.94 -7.73
CA ASP A 28 -5.40 20.32 -8.23
C ASP A 28 -5.16 20.47 -9.73
N GLY A 29 -5.59 19.48 -10.52
CA GLY A 29 -5.46 19.51 -11.98
C GLY A 29 -4.04 19.25 -12.50
N LYS A 30 -3.05 19.05 -11.61
CA LYS A 30 -1.68 18.69 -11.98
C LYS A 30 -1.41 17.21 -11.73
N ARG A 31 -1.01 16.50 -12.79
CA ARG A 31 -0.51 15.12 -12.67
C ARG A 31 0.76 15.11 -11.83
N LYS A 32 0.80 14.26 -10.80
CA LYS A 32 1.98 14.01 -10.00
C LYS A 32 2.60 12.67 -10.42
N ARG A 33 3.93 12.58 -10.41
CA ARG A 33 4.66 11.35 -10.70
C ARG A 33 5.50 10.98 -9.48
N LYS A 34 5.41 9.73 -9.03
CA LYS A 34 6.33 9.20 -8.02
C LYS A 34 7.52 8.57 -8.74
N SER A 35 8.74 8.86 -8.30
CA SER A 35 9.93 8.15 -8.79
C SER A 35 10.98 8.00 -7.69
N LYS A 36 11.81 6.96 -7.80
CA LYS A 36 12.92 6.70 -6.86
C LYS A 36 14.07 5.99 -7.57
N SER A 37 15.29 6.54 -7.43
CA SER A 37 16.48 6.12 -8.18
C SER A 37 17.61 5.68 -7.25
N GLU A 38 17.60 4.41 -6.82
CA GLU A 38 18.60 3.87 -5.88
C GLU A 38 18.92 2.39 -6.14
N PHE A 39 18.39 1.80 -7.21
CA PHE A 39 18.41 0.35 -7.39
C PHE A 39 19.62 -0.12 -8.20
N ALA A 40 20.22 -1.24 -7.80
CA ALA A 40 21.36 -1.83 -8.50
C ALA A 40 20.96 -2.61 -9.76
N SER A 41 19.72 -3.12 -9.83
CA SER A 41 19.21 -3.86 -10.99
C SER A 41 17.83 -3.37 -11.48
N LYS A 42 17.52 -3.63 -12.77
CA LYS A 42 16.16 -3.40 -13.34
C LYS A 42 15.09 -4.17 -12.58
N ARG A 43 15.43 -5.38 -12.10
CA ARG A 43 14.49 -6.25 -11.38
C ARG A 43 14.14 -5.63 -10.04
N ASP A 44 15.12 -5.15 -9.29
CA ASP A 44 14.90 -4.53 -7.98
C ASP A 44 14.07 -3.26 -8.11
N ALA A 45 14.38 -2.42 -9.10
CA ALA A 45 13.57 -1.23 -9.40
C ALA A 45 12.11 -1.60 -9.73
N ARG A 46 11.88 -2.67 -10.49
CA ARG A 46 10.52 -3.12 -10.83
C ARG A 46 9.77 -3.71 -9.63
N ILE A 47 10.46 -4.44 -8.74
CA ILE A 47 9.85 -4.98 -7.51
C ILE A 47 9.49 -3.84 -6.56
N ALA A 48 10.42 -2.91 -6.33
CA ALA A 48 10.18 -1.74 -5.49
C ALA A 48 9.09 -0.82 -6.06
N GLY A 49 9.08 -0.62 -7.38
CA GLY A 49 8.03 0.13 -8.07
C GLY A 49 6.65 -0.52 -7.94
N ARG A 50 6.58 -1.86 -8.00
CA ARG A 50 5.32 -2.60 -7.76
C ARG A 50 4.84 -2.46 -6.33
N LYS A 51 5.74 -2.55 -5.36
CA LYS A 51 5.40 -2.33 -3.94
C LYS A 51 4.87 -0.92 -3.73
N ALA A 52 5.58 0.10 -4.22
CA ALA A 52 5.16 1.50 -4.09
C ALA A 52 3.84 1.81 -4.81
N LEU A 53 3.57 1.14 -5.94
CA LEU A 53 2.28 1.26 -6.63
C LEU A 53 1.15 0.61 -5.82
N SER A 54 1.37 -0.61 -5.32
CA SER A 54 0.38 -1.29 -4.48
C SER A 54 0.09 -0.51 -3.20
N GLU A 55 1.12 0.06 -2.56
CA GLU A 55 0.95 0.96 -1.42
C GLU A 55 0.09 2.16 -1.81
N TYR A 56 0.35 2.78 -2.97
CA TYR A 56 -0.43 3.91 -3.47
C TYR A 56 -1.90 3.56 -3.77
N GLU A 57 -2.14 2.44 -4.44
CA GLU A 57 -3.48 1.95 -4.81
C GLU A 57 -4.29 1.53 -3.58
N ASN A 58 -3.61 0.97 -2.56
CA ASN A 58 -4.24 0.48 -1.34
C ASN A 58 -4.17 1.47 -0.16
N VAL A 59 -3.70 2.72 -0.37
CA VAL A 59 -3.72 3.73 0.71
C VAL A 59 -5.16 3.90 1.22
N GLY A 60 -5.35 3.71 2.53
CA GLY A 60 -6.66 3.81 3.17
C GLY A 60 -7.46 2.50 3.20
N GLN A 61 -6.97 1.43 2.56
CA GLN A 61 -7.44 0.08 2.84
C GLN A 61 -6.59 -0.52 3.96
N VAL A 62 -7.24 -1.19 4.91
CA VAL A 62 -6.55 -2.01 5.91
C VAL A 62 -5.85 -3.12 5.13
N MET A 63 -4.53 -3.02 4.96
CA MET A 63 -3.72 -4.14 4.49
C MET A 63 -3.75 -5.18 5.59
N VAL A 64 -4.73 -6.09 5.51
CA VAL A 64 -4.80 -7.24 6.39
C VAL A 64 -3.58 -8.10 6.06
N ASP A 65 -2.68 -8.26 7.02
CA ASP A 65 -1.52 -9.13 6.87
C ASP A 65 -2.00 -10.52 6.47
N ARG A 66 -1.32 -11.17 5.52
CA ARG A 66 -1.77 -12.48 5.00
C ARG A 66 -1.60 -13.62 6.00
N ASP A 67 -0.94 -13.36 7.12
CA ASP A 67 -0.61 -14.31 8.18
C ASP A 67 -1.41 -14.08 9.48
N ILE A 68 -2.54 -13.38 9.42
CA ILE A 68 -3.38 -13.19 10.61
C ILE A 68 -4.17 -14.46 10.95
N SER A 69 -4.35 -14.73 12.25
CA SER A 69 -5.25 -15.80 12.67
C SER A 69 -6.71 -15.38 12.51
N TYR A 70 -7.62 -16.34 12.54
CA TYR A 70 -9.06 -16.05 12.51
C TYR A 70 -9.50 -15.17 13.69
N ALA A 71 -8.87 -15.33 14.85
CA ALA A 71 -9.14 -14.50 16.03
C ALA A 71 -8.72 -13.04 15.77
N ASP A 72 -7.49 -12.83 15.29
CA ASP A 72 -6.97 -11.49 14.97
C ASP A 72 -7.83 -10.80 13.89
N PHE A 73 -8.35 -11.56 12.92
CA PHE A 73 -9.29 -11.04 11.93
C PHE A 73 -10.59 -10.54 12.57
N GLY A 74 -11.15 -11.32 13.50
CA GLY A 74 -12.37 -10.96 14.22
C GLY A 74 -12.22 -9.65 14.99
N ASP A 75 -11.09 -9.47 15.68
CA ASP A 75 -10.79 -8.24 16.42
C ASP A 75 -10.63 -7.04 15.48
N LEU A 76 -9.89 -7.21 14.37
CA LEU A 76 -9.72 -6.16 13.36
C LEU A 76 -11.06 -5.73 12.73
N TRP A 77 -11.96 -6.69 12.47
CA TRP A 77 -13.30 -6.40 11.94
C TRP A 77 -14.18 -5.67 12.95
N MET A 78 -14.10 -6.07 14.23
CA MET A 78 -14.80 -5.40 15.32
C MET A 78 -14.37 -3.94 15.46
N GLU A 79 -13.06 -3.67 15.37
CA GLU A 79 -12.52 -2.31 15.50
C GLU A 79 -12.75 -1.43 14.28
N ASN A 80 -12.49 -1.93 13.07
CA ASN A 80 -12.48 -1.10 11.86
C ASN A 80 -13.84 -0.98 11.19
N ASP A 81 -14.73 -1.97 11.33
CA ASP A 81 -16.02 -1.98 10.65
C ASP A 81 -17.18 -1.89 11.63
N CYS A 82 -17.25 -2.80 12.61
CA CYS A 82 -18.42 -2.88 13.49
C CYS A 82 -18.59 -1.62 14.33
N LYS A 83 -17.52 -1.08 14.94
CA LYS A 83 -17.61 0.16 15.75
C LYS A 83 -18.08 1.38 14.94
N LEU A 84 -17.84 1.41 13.63
CA LEU A 84 -18.23 2.53 12.78
C LEU A 84 -19.65 2.37 12.20
N THR A 85 -20.12 1.14 12.00
CA THR A 85 -21.36 0.86 11.27
C THR A 85 -22.49 0.27 12.12
N CYS A 86 -22.15 -0.45 13.20
CA CYS A 86 -23.12 -1.15 14.03
C CYS A 86 -23.58 -0.29 15.22
N LYS A 87 -24.81 -0.55 15.68
CA LYS A 87 -25.35 0.06 16.90
C LYS A 87 -24.67 -0.54 18.14
N GLU A 88 -24.58 0.25 19.20
CA GLU A 88 -23.94 -0.16 20.48
C GLU A 88 -24.52 -1.45 21.06
N SER A 89 -25.83 -1.69 20.94
CA SER A 89 -26.46 -2.92 21.42
C SER A 89 -25.97 -4.18 20.69
N THR A 90 -25.65 -4.05 19.40
CA THR A 90 -25.08 -5.14 18.59
C THR A 90 -23.62 -5.38 18.97
N LEU A 91 -22.85 -4.31 19.19
CA LEU A 91 -21.45 -4.39 19.63
C LEU A 91 -21.33 -5.11 20.98
N TYR A 92 -22.18 -4.72 21.95
CA TYR A 92 -22.23 -5.36 23.26
C TYR A 92 -22.58 -6.86 23.17
N GLY A 93 -23.44 -7.24 22.21
CA GLY A 93 -23.77 -8.63 21.95
C GLY A 93 -22.60 -9.45 21.39
N TYR A 94 -21.72 -8.83 20.61
CA TYR A 94 -20.51 -9.47 20.10
C TYR A 94 -19.42 -9.57 21.18
N GLU A 95 -19.20 -8.52 21.97
CA GLU A 95 -18.26 -8.56 23.10
C GLU A 95 -18.63 -9.65 24.12
N LYS A 96 -19.92 -9.85 24.40
CA LYS A 96 -20.39 -10.91 25.30
C LYS A 96 -20.18 -12.34 24.79
N LYS A 97 -19.94 -12.53 23.49
CA LYS A 97 -19.82 -13.85 22.85
C LYS A 97 -18.38 -14.24 22.53
N ASN A 98 -17.42 -13.33 22.68
CA ASN A 98 -16.00 -13.68 22.66
C ASN A 98 -15.69 -14.42 23.98
N PHE A 99 -15.53 -15.73 23.88
CA PHE A 99 -15.15 -16.64 24.97
C PHE A 99 -13.64 -16.61 25.23
#